data_AF-A0A4Q0GK83-F1
#
_entry.id   AF-A0A4Q0GK83-F1
#
_cell.length_a   1.000
_cell.length_b   1.000
_cell.length_c   1.000
_cell.angle_alpha   90.00
_cell.angle_beta   90.00
_cell.angle_gamma   90.00
#
_symmetry.space_group_name_H-M   'P 1'
#
loop_
_entity.id
_entity.type
_entity.pdbx_description
1 polymer ?
#
loop_
_entity_poly.entity_id
_entity_poly.type
_entity_poly.pdbx_seq_one_letter_code
_entity_poly.pdbx_strand_id
1 'polypeptide(L)'
;MLRLICASALTGLVAVAPASSQTVLPPNQRLLVGKYHFEEAGLKVGVDLNADGTARYQVNAGRADGFWAVREGRVHIYNKPGPVRLELAGAPTRDSSVALRVVAQLPDGSPAGGLGVTWPNAAGIYYMTDGRNVAGLEDGLIVGEVSIQRDADGKVLATFVMKVGGPNSYRFTYHPSDVEPFDFQARALDARADVLEVELGSASAKLQRVRDRKPVSGTTLLYGLLTGERRRLRPGGHSAGQPFGVL
;
A
#
# COMPACT_ATOMS: atom_id res chain seq x y z
N MET A 1 11.40 -10.22 -14.35
CA MET A 1 11.52 -9.62 -12.99
C MET A 1 10.86 -8.25 -13.01
N LEU A 2 9.63 -8.17 -12.50
CA LEU A 2 8.88 -6.91 -12.42
C LEU A 2 9.34 -6.20 -11.15
N ARG A 3 10.12 -5.12 -11.28
CA ARG A 3 10.48 -4.26 -10.15
C ARG A 3 9.20 -3.54 -9.73
N LEU A 4 8.65 -3.92 -8.57
CA LEU A 4 7.66 -3.08 -7.90
C LEU A 4 8.40 -1.80 -7.53
N ILE A 5 8.06 -0.71 -8.20
CA ILE A 5 8.59 0.60 -7.90
C ILE A 5 8.09 0.92 -6.49
N CYS A 6 8.96 0.82 -5.50
CA CYS A 6 8.75 1.45 -4.20
C CYS A 6 8.33 2.89 -4.49
N ALA A 7 7.11 3.23 -4.11
CA ALA A 7 6.55 4.57 -4.24
C ALA A 7 7.39 5.54 -3.39
N SER A 8 8.47 6.01 -4.01
CA SER A 8 9.40 6.97 -3.44
C SER A 8 9.16 8.28 -4.18
N ALA A 9 8.73 9.29 -3.44
CA ALA A 9 8.57 10.69 -3.84
C ALA A 9 7.45 11.00 -4.85
N LEU A 10 6.21 11.09 -4.35
CA LEU A 10 5.21 12.04 -4.87
C LEU A 10 5.43 13.40 -4.22
N THR A 11 6.49 14.11 -4.61
CA THR A 11 6.62 15.55 -4.32
C THR A 11 5.73 16.31 -5.30
N GLY A 12 4.57 16.78 -4.82
CA GLY A 12 3.65 17.61 -5.61
C GLY A 12 2.16 17.38 -5.37
N LEU A 13 1.76 16.54 -4.41
CA LEU A 13 0.36 16.46 -3.99
C LEU A 13 0.00 17.70 -3.16
N VAL A 14 -1.00 18.45 -3.61
CA VAL A 14 -1.71 19.39 -2.75
C VAL A 14 -2.26 18.58 -1.58
N ALA A 15 -1.73 18.84 -0.39
CA ALA A 15 -2.24 18.28 0.83
C ALA A 15 -3.66 18.80 1.05
N VAL A 16 -4.66 17.99 0.71
CA VAL A 16 -6.01 18.22 1.25
C VAL A 16 -5.91 17.84 2.71
N ALA A 17 -5.94 18.84 3.59
CA ALA A 17 -5.99 18.64 5.04
C ALA A 17 -7.05 17.57 5.35
N PRO A 18 -6.81 16.65 6.31
CA PRO A 18 -7.80 15.65 6.66
C PRO A 18 -9.00 16.40 7.24
N ALA A 19 -10.03 16.61 6.41
CA ALA A 19 -11.36 16.86 6.93
C ALA A 19 -11.67 15.66 7.81
N SER A 20 -11.90 15.91 9.10
CA SER A 20 -12.26 14.95 10.14
C SER A 20 -13.48 14.14 9.69
N SER A 21 -13.22 13.14 8.88
CA SER A 21 -14.21 12.24 8.32
C SER A 21 -14.33 11.12 9.33
N GLN A 22 -15.47 11.05 10.02
CA GLN A 22 -15.73 9.97 10.96
C GLN A 22 -15.67 8.64 10.21
N THR A 23 -14.84 7.73 10.70
CA THR A 23 -14.88 6.33 10.29
C THR A 23 -16.26 5.79 10.60
N VAL A 24 -16.98 5.32 9.58
CA VAL A 24 -18.25 4.61 9.76
C VAL A 24 -17.98 3.15 9.45
N LEU A 25 -17.89 2.30 10.47
CA LEU A 25 -17.83 0.86 10.24
C LEU A 25 -19.24 0.37 9.89
N PRO A 26 -19.47 -0.19 8.69
CA PRO A 26 -20.81 -0.65 8.33
C PRO A 26 -21.27 -1.76 9.31
N PRO A 27 -22.56 -1.80 9.68
CA PRO A 27 -23.10 -2.82 10.59
C PRO A 27 -22.99 -4.24 10.02
N ASN A 28 -22.79 -4.34 8.70
CA ASN A 28 -22.55 -5.59 7.99
C ASN A 28 -21.32 -5.42 7.09
N GLN A 29 -20.24 -6.16 7.36
CA GLN A 29 -19.00 -6.10 6.59
C GLN A 29 -19.19 -6.50 5.12
N ARG A 30 -20.24 -7.27 4.78
CA ARG A 30 -20.58 -7.56 3.37
C ARG A 30 -20.90 -6.29 2.57
N LEU A 31 -21.28 -5.20 3.24
CA LEU A 31 -21.47 -3.92 2.58
C LEU A 31 -20.16 -3.38 2.01
N LEU A 32 -18.99 -3.75 2.53
CA LEU A 32 -17.70 -3.33 2.00
C LEU A 32 -17.35 -4.02 0.67
N VAL A 33 -17.94 -5.18 0.37
CA VAL A 33 -17.70 -5.93 -0.88
C VAL A 33 -18.11 -5.09 -2.07
N GLY A 34 -17.22 -4.91 -3.03
CA GLY A 34 -17.47 -4.08 -4.21
C GLY A 34 -16.18 -3.63 -4.89
N LYS A 35 -16.36 -2.93 -6.01
CA LYS A 35 -15.28 -2.27 -6.74
C LYS A 35 -15.28 -0.80 -6.40
N TYR A 36 -14.12 -0.23 -6.18
CA TYR A 36 -13.92 1.16 -5.82
C TYR A 36 -12.87 1.77 -6.72
N HIS A 37 -13.07 3.03 -7.11
CA HIS A 37 -12.21 3.69 -8.07
C HIS A 37 -12.05 5.18 -7.76
N PHE A 38 -10.83 5.67 -7.99
CA PHE A 38 -10.46 7.07 -7.97
C PHE A 38 -9.58 7.37 -9.18
N GLU A 39 -9.80 8.50 -9.83
CA GLU A 39 -8.95 8.98 -10.93
C GLU A 39 -8.91 10.51 -10.90
N GLU A 40 -7.75 11.09 -10.63
CA GLU A 40 -7.54 12.55 -10.62
C GLU A 40 -6.06 12.87 -10.88
N ALA A 41 -5.78 13.93 -11.66
CA ALA A 41 -4.44 14.45 -11.90
C ALA A 41 -3.37 13.39 -12.29
N GLY A 42 -3.78 12.38 -13.07
CA GLY A 42 -2.89 11.29 -13.51
C GLY A 42 -2.64 10.19 -12.48
N LEU A 43 -3.23 10.28 -11.28
CA LEU A 43 -3.29 9.20 -10.30
C LEU A 43 -4.58 8.40 -10.50
N LYS A 44 -4.43 7.10 -10.75
CA LYS A 44 -5.52 6.14 -10.86
C LYS A 44 -5.41 5.11 -9.76
N VAL A 45 -6.45 4.94 -8.96
CA VAL A 45 -6.51 3.94 -7.90
C VAL A 45 -7.75 3.07 -8.08
N GLY A 46 -7.60 1.76 -7.93
CA GLY A 46 -8.66 0.77 -8.00
C GLY A 46 -8.54 -0.23 -6.86
N VAL A 47 -9.67 -0.54 -6.22
CA VAL A 47 -9.77 -1.56 -5.18
C VAL A 47 -10.98 -2.45 -5.45
N ASP A 48 -10.75 -3.75 -5.58
CA ASP A 48 -11.81 -4.75 -5.59
C ASP A 48 -11.78 -5.50 -4.26
N LEU A 49 -12.84 -5.42 -3.45
CA LEU A 49 -13.04 -6.23 -2.24
C LEU A 49 -14.06 -7.33 -2.54
N ASN A 50 -13.64 -8.60 -2.52
CA ASN A 50 -14.50 -9.74 -2.87
C ASN A 50 -15.15 -10.38 -1.64
N ALA A 51 -16.30 -11.03 -1.83
CA ALA A 51 -17.06 -11.65 -0.74
C ALA A 51 -16.34 -12.83 -0.06
N ASP A 52 -15.36 -13.44 -0.73
CA ASP A 52 -14.53 -14.53 -0.21
C ASP A 52 -13.33 -14.04 0.62
N GLY A 53 -13.22 -12.72 0.84
CA GLY A 53 -12.11 -12.11 1.57
C GLY A 53 -10.86 -11.87 0.73
N THR A 54 -10.89 -12.14 -0.58
CA THR A 54 -9.81 -11.75 -1.50
C THR A 54 -9.94 -10.28 -1.92
N ALA A 55 -8.82 -9.66 -2.24
CA ALA A 55 -8.78 -8.28 -2.71
C ALA A 55 -7.86 -8.11 -3.91
N ARG A 56 -8.15 -7.11 -4.73
CA ARG A 56 -7.23 -6.60 -5.75
C ARG A 56 -7.03 -5.12 -5.55
N TYR A 57 -5.77 -4.70 -5.64
CA TYR A 57 -5.36 -3.32 -5.51
C TYR A 57 -4.61 -2.89 -6.77
N GLN A 58 -4.91 -1.71 -7.28
CA GLN A 58 -4.27 -1.15 -8.46
C GLN A 58 -3.95 0.33 -8.23
N VAL A 59 -2.71 0.73 -8.52
CA VAL A 59 -2.28 2.13 -8.62
C VAL A 59 -1.60 2.33 -9.96
N ASN A 60 -2.19 3.16 -10.81
CA ASN A 60 -1.76 3.37 -12.19
C ASN A 60 -1.64 2.01 -12.92
N ALA A 61 -0.44 1.70 -13.43
CA ALA A 61 -0.13 0.43 -14.06
C ALA A 61 0.27 -0.69 -13.07
N GLY A 62 0.54 -0.35 -11.81
CA GLY A 62 0.90 -1.30 -10.77
C GLY A 62 -0.32 -2.03 -10.22
N ARG A 63 -0.20 -3.34 -10.04
CA ARG A 63 -1.28 -4.20 -9.52
C ARG A 63 -0.75 -5.17 -8.47
N ALA A 64 -1.55 -5.38 -7.44
CA ALA A 64 -1.33 -6.40 -6.43
C ALA A 64 -2.64 -7.16 -6.16
N ASP A 65 -2.53 -8.46 -5.96
CA ASP A 65 -3.63 -9.31 -5.48
C ASP A 65 -3.35 -9.67 -4.00
N GLY A 66 -4.39 -9.79 -3.20
CA GLY A 66 -4.29 -9.98 -1.76
C GLY A 66 -5.60 -10.42 -1.11
N PHE A 67 -5.77 -10.01 0.13
CA PHE A 67 -6.87 -10.31 1.02
C PHE A 67 -7.34 -9.01 1.67
N TRP A 68 -8.55 -9.04 2.21
CA TRP A 68 -9.02 -7.96 3.06
C TRP A 68 -9.72 -8.49 4.30
N ALA A 69 -9.63 -7.71 5.38
CA ALA A 69 -10.31 -7.99 6.63
C ALA A 69 -10.59 -6.69 7.39
N VAL A 70 -11.57 -6.71 8.29
CA VAL A 70 -11.74 -5.62 9.25
C VAL A 70 -10.98 -5.97 10.53
N ARG A 71 -10.07 -5.09 10.95
CA ARG A 71 -9.32 -5.20 12.21
C ARG A 71 -9.32 -3.84 12.88
N GLU A 72 -9.55 -3.81 14.19
CA GLU A 72 -9.46 -2.57 14.99
C GLU A 72 -10.31 -1.41 14.42
N GLY A 73 -11.46 -1.73 13.83
CA GLY A 73 -12.38 -0.74 13.24
C GLY A 73 -11.94 -0.19 11.87
N ARG A 74 -10.89 -0.75 11.26
CA ARG A 74 -10.37 -0.38 9.94
C ARG A 74 -10.43 -1.54 8.96
N VAL A 75 -10.51 -1.22 7.67
CA VAL A 75 -10.39 -2.19 6.58
C VAL A 75 -8.90 -2.32 6.24
N HIS A 76 -8.36 -3.52 6.37
CA HIS A 76 -6.99 -3.84 5.99
C HIS A 76 -7.02 -4.55 4.64
N ILE A 77 -6.22 -4.07 3.69
CA ILE A 77 -6.01 -4.67 2.37
C ILE A 77 -4.56 -5.09 2.30
N TYR A 78 -4.30 -6.39 2.37
CA TYR A 78 -2.97 -6.94 2.58
C TYR A 78 -2.73 -8.16 1.71
N ASN A 79 -1.48 -8.47 1.38
CA ASN A 79 -1.16 -9.75 0.74
C ASN A 79 -0.70 -10.80 1.76
N LYS A 80 -0.62 -12.05 1.30
CA LYS A 80 0.23 -13.05 1.95
C LYS A 80 1.61 -12.94 1.32
N PRO A 81 2.63 -12.45 2.03
CA PRO A 81 3.98 -12.40 1.50
C PRO A 81 4.41 -13.82 1.13
N GLY A 82 5.17 -13.97 0.05
CA GLY A 82 5.77 -15.26 -0.26
C GLY A 82 6.75 -15.69 0.83
N PRO A 83 7.28 -16.92 0.76
CA PRO A 83 8.30 -17.36 1.70
C PRO A 83 9.51 -16.41 1.65
N VAL A 84 10.02 -16.09 2.83
CA VAL A 84 11.24 -15.32 3.04
C VAL A 84 12.16 -16.18 3.89
N ARG A 85 13.45 -16.21 3.55
CA ARG A 85 14.43 -17.03 4.28
C ARG A 85 15.68 -16.22 4.57
N LEU A 86 16.26 -16.50 5.73
CA LEU A 86 17.56 -15.98 6.13
C LEU A 86 18.38 -17.17 6.61
N GLU A 87 19.42 -17.50 5.85
CA GLU A 87 20.22 -18.70 6.08
C GLU A 87 21.61 -18.30 6.57
N LEU A 88 22.13 -18.97 7.59
CA LEU A 88 23.46 -18.68 8.12
C LEU A 88 24.52 -19.08 7.09
N ALA A 89 25.33 -18.11 6.66
CA ALA A 89 26.38 -18.29 5.68
C ALA A 89 27.72 -18.60 6.37
N GLY A 90 27.97 -19.89 6.59
CA GLY A 90 29.17 -20.39 7.26
C GLY A 90 29.09 -20.36 8.79
N ALA A 91 30.17 -20.78 9.44
CA ALA A 91 30.24 -20.78 10.91
C ALA A 91 30.41 -19.33 11.44
N PRO A 92 29.69 -18.93 12.50
CA PRO A 92 29.91 -17.65 13.17
C PRO A 92 31.33 -17.55 13.72
N THR A 93 31.93 -16.37 13.66
CA THR A 93 33.30 -16.14 14.11
C THR A 93 33.36 -15.16 15.28
N ARG A 94 34.49 -15.18 16.00
CA ARG A 94 34.85 -14.13 16.94
C ARG A 94 35.65 -13.05 16.22
N ASP A 95 35.25 -11.80 16.40
CA ASP A 95 35.94 -10.60 15.95
C ASP A 95 36.22 -9.72 17.18
N SER A 96 37.50 -9.52 17.52
CA SER A 96 37.89 -8.76 18.71
C SER A 96 37.66 -7.25 18.58
N SER A 97 37.35 -6.74 17.38
CA SER A 97 37.24 -5.31 17.11
C SER A 97 35.84 -4.73 17.29
N VAL A 98 34.83 -5.58 17.53
CA VAL A 98 33.41 -5.20 17.54
C VAL A 98 32.67 -5.86 18.69
N ALA A 99 31.58 -5.26 19.15
CA ALA A 99 30.66 -5.92 20.07
C ALA A 99 29.76 -6.91 19.32
N LEU A 100 29.25 -6.52 18.15
CA LEU A 100 28.43 -7.34 17.25
C LEU A 100 28.68 -6.92 15.80
N ARG A 101 28.74 -7.91 14.91
CA ARG A 101 28.71 -7.72 13.47
C ARG A 101 27.70 -8.68 12.85
N VAL A 102 26.76 -8.14 12.11
CA VAL A 102 25.82 -8.91 11.29
C VAL A 102 25.97 -8.45 9.86
N VAL A 103 26.18 -9.40 8.95
CA VAL A 103 26.22 -9.15 7.51
C VAL A 103 25.19 -10.04 6.83
N ALA A 104 24.38 -9.46 5.96
CA ALA A 104 23.42 -10.17 5.13
C ALA A 104 23.65 -9.81 3.67
N GLN A 105 23.73 -10.83 2.82
CA GLN A 105 23.89 -10.70 1.37
C GLN A 105 22.77 -11.41 0.65
N LEU A 106 22.42 -10.93 -0.54
CA LEU A 106 21.57 -11.65 -1.47
C LEU A 106 22.33 -12.86 -2.07
N PRO A 107 21.65 -13.81 -2.73
CA PRO A 107 22.30 -14.99 -3.30
C PRO A 107 23.34 -14.68 -4.39
N ASP A 108 23.27 -13.49 -5.00
CA ASP A 108 24.24 -12.97 -5.96
C ASP A 108 25.47 -12.30 -5.30
N GLY A 109 25.53 -12.28 -3.96
CA GLY A 109 26.59 -11.67 -3.17
C GLY A 109 26.44 -10.16 -2.94
N SER A 110 25.44 -9.52 -3.55
CA SER A 110 25.17 -8.10 -3.30
C SER A 110 24.61 -7.88 -1.88
N PRO A 111 24.75 -6.67 -1.30
CA PRO A 111 24.23 -6.41 0.04
C PRO A 111 22.70 -6.52 0.15
N ALA A 112 22.20 -7.15 1.21
CA ALA A 112 20.76 -7.27 1.47
C ALA A 112 20.23 -6.07 2.27
N GLY A 113 19.43 -5.21 1.65
CA GLY A 113 18.72 -4.11 2.34
C GLY A 113 17.42 -4.54 3.01
N GLY A 114 16.76 -3.62 3.73
CA GLY A 114 15.43 -3.83 4.31
C GLY A 114 15.41 -4.77 5.52
N LEU A 115 16.55 -4.94 6.18
CA LEU A 115 16.70 -5.73 7.40
C LEU A 115 17.06 -4.81 8.58
N GLY A 116 16.71 -5.24 9.78
CA GLY A 116 17.07 -4.59 11.03
C GLY A 116 17.56 -5.61 12.06
N VAL A 117 18.46 -5.18 12.93
CA VAL A 117 19.00 -5.99 14.03
C VAL A 117 18.60 -5.36 15.35
N THR A 118 18.24 -6.19 16.33
CA THR A 118 17.96 -5.76 17.71
C THR A 118 18.46 -6.79 18.71
N TRP A 119 18.60 -6.40 19.97
CA TRP A 119 19.11 -7.19 21.08
C TRP A 119 18.59 -6.62 22.42
N PRO A 120 18.74 -7.28 23.58
CA PRO A 120 17.95 -6.98 24.77
C PRO A 120 18.13 -5.57 25.36
N ASN A 121 19.31 -4.97 25.19
CA ASN A 121 19.63 -3.62 25.63
C ASN A 121 19.82 -2.62 24.47
N ALA A 122 19.37 -2.98 23.26
CA ALA A 122 19.33 -2.07 22.13
C ALA A 122 18.35 -0.91 22.40
N ALA A 123 18.72 0.32 22.03
CA ALA A 123 17.81 1.48 22.10
C ALA A 123 16.70 1.44 21.04
N GLY A 124 16.74 0.47 20.13
CA GLY A 124 15.78 0.31 19.04
C GLY A 124 16.26 -0.72 18.01
N ILE A 125 15.69 -0.66 16.82
CA ILE A 125 16.10 -1.48 15.68
C ILE A 125 17.21 -0.75 14.92
N TYR A 126 18.32 -1.43 14.67
CA TYR A 126 19.42 -0.89 13.89
C TYR A 126 19.34 -1.41 12.45
N TYR A 127 19.03 -0.50 11.53
CA TYR A 127 18.79 -0.84 10.13
C TYR A 127 20.08 -1.19 9.37
N MET A 128 20.00 -2.23 8.54
CA MET A 128 21.07 -2.73 7.68
C MET A 128 20.88 -2.20 6.25
N THR A 129 21.05 -0.90 6.03
CA THR A 129 20.81 -0.28 4.71
C THR A 129 21.77 -0.76 3.62
N ASP A 130 22.98 -1.15 4.00
CA ASP A 130 24.03 -1.68 3.13
C ASP A 130 24.36 -3.15 3.43
N GLY A 131 23.35 -3.91 3.90
CA GLY A 131 23.51 -5.33 4.22
C GLY A 131 24.41 -5.62 5.41
N ARG A 132 24.72 -4.62 6.23
CA ARG A 132 25.48 -4.84 7.46
C ARG A 132 24.97 -3.99 8.61
N ASN A 133 25.16 -4.52 9.82
CA ASN A 133 25.14 -3.75 11.05
C ASN A 133 26.40 -4.10 11.84
N VAL A 134 27.03 -3.07 12.40
CA VAL A 134 28.21 -3.20 13.27
C VAL A 134 27.96 -2.36 14.50
N ALA A 135 27.94 -3.00 15.67
CA ALA A 135 27.99 -2.35 16.96
C ALA A 135 29.45 -2.33 17.45
N GLY A 136 29.93 -1.14 17.79
CA GLY A 136 31.27 -0.92 18.30
C GLY A 136 31.43 -1.44 19.73
N LEU A 137 32.66 -1.52 20.23
CA LEU A 137 32.93 -1.93 21.61
C LEU A 137 32.41 -0.88 22.61
N GLU A 138 32.30 0.37 22.18
CA GLU A 138 31.71 1.50 22.91
C GLU A 138 30.21 1.33 23.19
N ASP A 139 29.50 0.54 22.38
CA ASP A 139 28.08 0.19 22.62
C ASP A 139 27.93 -0.81 23.79
N GLY A 140 29.05 -1.29 24.33
CA GLY A 140 29.11 -2.21 25.44
C GLY A 140 29.00 -3.67 25.02
N LEU A 141 29.02 -4.54 26.02
CA LEU A 141 28.94 -5.98 25.79
C LEU A 141 27.52 -6.38 25.38
N ILE A 142 27.37 -6.96 24.19
CA ILE A 142 26.11 -7.53 23.71
C ILE A 142 26.07 -9.01 24.08
N VAL A 143 25.17 -9.37 25.00
CA VAL A 143 24.92 -10.74 25.47
C VAL A 143 23.41 -10.96 25.53
N GLY A 144 22.98 -12.17 25.16
CA GLY A 144 21.58 -12.54 25.12
C GLY A 144 21.09 -12.76 23.69
N GLU A 145 19.78 -12.66 23.53
CA GLU A 145 19.10 -12.97 22.28
C GLU A 145 19.19 -11.81 21.29
N VAL A 146 19.83 -12.05 20.14
CA VAL A 146 19.88 -11.12 19.02
C VAL A 146 18.90 -11.58 17.96
N SER A 147 18.11 -10.66 17.44
CA SER A 147 17.10 -10.93 16.42
C SER A 147 17.38 -10.11 15.17
N ILE A 148 17.22 -10.74 14.01
CA ILE A 148 17.21 -10.08 12.71
C ILE A 148 15.77 -10.09 12.20
N GLN A 149 15.27 -8.92 11.83
CA GLN A 149 13.90 -8.72 11.38
C GLN A 149 13.84 -8.01 10.03
N ARG A 150 12.77 -8.25 9.29
CA ARG A 150 12.45 -7.51 8.07
C ARG A 150 11.82 -6.17 8.44
N ASP A 151 12.32 -5.10 7.85
CA ASP A 151 11.85 -3.73 8.11
C ASP A 151 10.38 -3.54 7.69
N ALA A 152 10.01 -4.08 6.52
CA ALA A 152 8.70 -3.87 5.92
C ALA A 152 7.50 -4.33 6.77
N ASP A 153 7.66 -5.34 7.63
CA ASP A 153 6.57 -5.91 8.43
C ASP A 153 6.99 -6.34 9.85
N GLY A 154 8.21 -6.03 10.28
CA GLY A 154 8.74 -6.42 11.59
C GLY A 154 8.92 -7.93 11.79
N LYS A 155 8.80 -8.74 10.73
CA LYS A 155 8.89 -10.19 10.86
C LYS A 155 10.29 -10.62 11.28
N VAL A 156 10.41 -11.34 12.39
CA VAL A 156 11.67 -11.96 12.83
C VAL A 156 12.03 -13.08 11.86
N LEU A 157 13.21 -12.97 11.26
CA LEU A 157 13.75 -13.91 10.27
C LEU A 157 14.76 -14.88 10.88
N ALA A 158 15.55 -14.42 11.85
CA ALA A 158 16.49 -15.25 12.58
C ALA A 158 16.64 -14.75 14.01
N THR A 159 17.01 -15.68 14.89
CA THR A 159 17.30 -15.40 16.29
C THR A 159 18.46 -16.27 16.73
N PHE A 160 19.42 -15.68 17.45
CA PHE A 160 20.59 -16.40 17.95
C PHE A 160 21.05 -15.81 19.28
N VAL A 161 21.66 -16.64 20.12
CA VAL A 161 22.12 -16.23 21.45
C VAL A 161 23.61 -15.92 21.41
N MET A 162 23.96 -14.70 21.80
CA MET A 162 25.33 -14.29 22.05
C MET A 162 25.72 -14.58 23.50
N LYS A 163 26.89 -15.20 23.67
CA LYS A 163 27.48 -15.53 24.97
C LYS A 163 28.78 -14.76 25.16
N VAL A 164 29.16 -14.54 26.41
CA VAL A 164 30.49 -13.99 26.76
C VAL A 164 31.57 -14.87 26.14
N GLY A 165 32.52 -14.26 25.42
CA GLY A 165 33.61 -14.95 24.73
C GLY A 165 33.20 -15.78 23.50
N GLY A 166 31.91 -15.91 23.19
CA GLY A 166 31.41 -16.64 22.03
C GLY A 166 31.51 -15.84 20.72
N PRO A 167 31.04 -16.39 19.59
CA PRO A 167 30.97 -15.66 18.33
C PRO A 167 30.19 -14.35 18.46
N ASN A 168 30.64 -13.34 17.72
CA ASN A 168 30.00 -12.03 17.64
C ASN A 168 29.98 -11.47 16.20
N SER A 169 30.45 -12.24 15.22
CA SER A 169 30.37 -11.91 13.81
C SER A 169 29.60 -12.99 13.06
N TYR A 170 28.47 -12.61 12.49
CA TYR A 170 27.52 -13.49 11.82
C TYR A 170 27.32 -13.05 10.38
N ARG A 171 27.26 -14.02 9.47
CA ARG A 171 27.01 -13.80 8.04
C ARG A 171 25.79 -14.59 7.63
N PHE A 172 24.94 -13.99 6.79
CA PHE A 172 23.71 -14.60 6.32
C PHE A 172 23.51 -14.41 4.82
N THR A 173 22.86 -15.38 4.19
CA THR A 173 22.25 -15.25 2.87
C THR A 173 20.77 -14.96 3.04
N TYR A 174 20.32 -13.80 2.57
CA TYR A 174 18.93 -13.38 2.58
C TYR A 174 18.26 -13.72 1.25
N HIS A 175 17.18 -14.49 1.31
CA HIS A 175 16.32 -14.78 0.18
C HIS A 175 15.03 -13.95 0.36
N PRO A 176 14.95 -12.77 -0.27
CA PRO A 176 13.75 -11.95 -0.21
C PRO A 176 12.58 -12.70 -0.83
N SER A 177 11.37 -12.29 -0.46
CA SER A 177 10.19 -12.81 -1.12
C SER A 177 10.09 -12.22 -2.53
N ASP A 178 9.62 -13.03 -3.50
CA ASP A 178 9.21 -12.50 -4.80
C ASP A 178 8.00 -11.54 -4.69
N VAL A 179 7.32 -11.58 -3.54
CA VAL A 179 6.13 -10.78 -3.23
C VAL A 179 6.33 -10.08 -1.88
N GLU A 180 6.69 -8.79 -1.94
CA GLU A 180 6.87 -7.95 -0.74
C GLU A 180 5.55 -7.77 0.02
N PRO A 181 5.57 -7.74 1.38
CA PRO A 181 4.38 -7.50 2.18
C PRO A 181 3.84 -6.09 1.91
N PHE A 182 2.52 -5.97 1.90
CA PHE A 182 1.84 -4.70 2.08
C PHE A 182 0.62 -4.88 2.98
N ASP A 183 0.25 -3.81 3.69
CA ASP A 183 -1.01 -3.68 4.41
C ASP A 183 -1.47 -2.23 4.29
N PHE A 184 -2.44 -1.99 3.40
CA PHE A 184 -3.06 -0.68 3.24
C PHE A 184 -4.28 -0.61 4.15
N GLN A 185 -4.33 0.44 4.96
CA GLN A 185 -5.51 0.72 5.76
C GLN A 185 -6.50 1.53 4.93
N ALA A 186 -7.77 1.24 5.14
CA ALA A 186 -8.88 1.95 4.55
C ALA A 186 -10.03 2.09 5.54
N ARG A 187 -10.89 3.07 5.31
CA ARG A 187 -12.12 3.28 6.08
C ARG A 187 -13.28 3.65 5.18
N ALA A 188 -14.45 3.09 5.49
CA ALA A 188 -15.69 3.55 4.88
C ALA A 188 -16.08 4.91 5.50
N LEU A 189 -16.51 5.83 4.64
CA LEU A 189 -16.93 7.18 5.06
C LEU A 189 -18.45 7.30 5.25
N ASP A 190 -19.19 6.25 4.91
CA ASP A 190 -20.64 6.19 5.03
C ASP A 190 -21.11 4.77 5.38
N ALA A 191 -22.32 4.65 5.94
CA ALA A 191 -22.88 3.38 6.41
C ALA A 191 -23.17 2.36 5.30
N ARG A 192 -23.22 2.80 4.03
CA ARG A 192 -23.41 1.96 2.84
C ARG A 192 -22.08 1.54 2.21
N ALA A 193 -20.96 2.06 2.70
CA ALA A 193 -19.65 1.94 2.08
C ALA A 193 -19.67 2.34 0.61
N ASP A 194 -20.35 3.44 0.27
CA ASP A 194 -20.30 4.01 -1.08
C ASP A 194 -18.96 4.73 -1.34
N VAL A 195 -18.30 5.21 -0.28
CA VAL A 195 -16.98 5.83 -0.34
C VAL A 195 -16.01 5.11 0.59
N LEU A 196 -14.87 4.69 0.03
CA LEU A 196 -13.75 4.09 0.77
C LEU A 196 -12.55 5.03 0.70
N GLU A 197 -12.10 5.52 1.84
CA GLU A 197 -10.84 6.26 1.93
C GLU A 197 -9.70 5.27 2.18
N VAL A 198 -8.70 5.26 1.29
CA VAL A 198 -7.55 4.34 1.34
C VAL A 198 -6.28 5.14 1.58
N GLU A 199 -5.43 4.69 2.51
CA GLU A 199 -4.13 5.28 2.79
C GLU A 199 -3.11 4.90 1.69
N LEU A 200 -2.41 5.91 1.17
CA LEU A 200 -1.44 5.82 0.07
C LEU A 200 -0.13 6.49 0.51
N GLY A 201 0.72 5.75 1.21
CA GLY A 201 1.94 6.31 1.80
C GLY A 201 1.59 7.38 2.84
N SER A 202 1.99 8.64 2.60
CA SER A 202 1.66 9.78 3.47
C SER A 202 0.35 10.50 3.11
N ALA A 203 -0.36 10.06 2.07
CA ALA A 203 -1.61 10.65 1.60
C ALA A 203 -2.78 9.68 1.73
N SER A 204 -3.99 10.12 1.37
CA SER A 204 -5.15 9.25 1.23
C SER A 204 -5.93 9.59 -0.05
N ALA A 205 -6.65 8.60 -0.59
CA ALA A 205 -7.56 8.78 -1.71
C ALA A 205 -8.96 8.32 -1.33
N LYS A 206 -9.98 9.07 -1.75
CA LYS A 206 -11.39 8.74 -1.54
C LYS A 206 -11.95 8.07 -2.78
N LEU A 207 -12.03 6.75 -2.75
CA LEU A 207 -12.49 5.94 -3.86
C LEU A 207 -14.01 5.82 -3.81
N GLN A 208 -14.63 6.07 -4.96
CA GLN A 208 -16.07 5.91 -5.15
C GLN A 208 -16.39 4.48 -5.55
N ARG A 209 -17.44 3.91 -4.98
CA ARG A 209 -17.96 2.61 -5.41
C ARG A 209 -18.39 2.66 -6.87
N VAL A 210 -17.81 1.77 -7.68
CA VAL A 210 -18.22 1.55 -9.06
C VAL A 210 -19.53 0.77 -9.03
N ARG A 211 -20.63 1.47 -9.29
CA ARG A 211 -21.92 0.84 -9.56
C ARG A 211 -21.94 0.48 -11.05
N ASP A 212 -22.35 -0.74 -11.39
CA ASP A 212 -22.65 -1.11 -12.77
C ASP A 212 -23.71 -0.13 -13.29
N ARG A 213 -23.27 0.89 -14.04
CA ARG A 213 -24.19 1.77 -14.73
C ARG A 213 -24.79 0.93 -15.84
N LYS A 214 -26.06 0.50 -15.70
CA LYS A 214 -26.90 0.34 -16.89
C LYS A 214 -26.75 1.63 -17.71
N PRO A 215 -26.48 1.58 -19.01
CA PRO A 215 -26.44 2.79 -19.82
C PRO A 215 -27.81 3.45 -19.72
N VAL A 216 -27.86 4.61 -19.06
CA VAL A 216 -29.05 5.47 -19.11
C VAL A 216 -29.00 6.12 -20.47
N SER A 217 -29.74 5.53 -21.41
CA SER A 217 -30.10 6.20 -22.65
C SER A 217 -30.89 7.45 -22.30
N GLY A 218 -30.40 8.61 -22.74
CA GLY A 218 -31.13 9.87 -22.76
C GLY A 218 -31.10 10.68 -21.47
N THR A 219 -30.19 11.65 -21.36
CA THR A 219 -30.55 13.02 -20.95
C THR A 219 -29.46 13.97 -21.47
N THR A 220 -29.78 14.70 -22.53
CA THR A 220 -29.02 15.88 -22.97
C THR A 220 -29.01 16.90 -21.84
N LEU A 221 -27.84 17.17 -21.26
CA LEU A 221 -27.66 18.28 -20.33
C LEU A 221 -27.67 19.59 -21.13
N LEU A 222 -28.75 20.37 -20.95
CA LEU A 222 -28.82 21.77 -21.35
C LEU A 222 -27.80 22.57 -20.51
N TYR A 223 -26.73 23.05 -21.12
CA TYR A 223 -25.89 24.10 -20.55
C TYR A 223 -26.59 25.45 -20.75
N GLY A 224 -26.92 26.11 -19.65
CA GLY A 224 -27.44 27.48 -19.63
C GLY A 224 -26.42 28.46 -19.08
N LEU A 225 -26.26 29.55 -19.85
CA LEU A 225 -25.73 30.89 -19.50
C LEU A 225 -24.21 31.11 -19.56
N LEU A 226 -23.78 31.85 -20.59
CA LEU A 226 -23.43 33.28 -20.47
C LEU A 226 -22.84 33.80 -21.80
N THR A 227 -23.66 34.48 -22.61
CA THR A 227 -23.26 35.71 -23.31
C THR A 227 -24.52 36.48 -23.66
N GLY A 228 -24.57 37.72 -23.19
CA GLY A 228 -25.70 38.61 -23.43
C GLY A 228 -25.72 39.07 -24.87
N GLU A 229 -26.87 38.91 -25.52
CA GLU A 229 -27.36 39.90 -26.49
C GLU A 229 -28.88 39.83 -26.54
N ARG A 230 -29.52 40.96 -26.22
CA ARG A 230 -30.95 41.16 -26.45
C ARG A 230 -31.19 41.27 -27.95
N ARG A 231 -31.81 40.27 -28.56
CA ARG A 231 -32.62 40.48 -29.77
C ARG A 231 -34.02 39.92 -29.59
N ARG A 232 -34.99 40.83 -29.61
CA ARG A 232 -36.41 40.53 -29.79
C ARG A 232 -36.60 39.85 -31.14
N LEU A 233 -37.30 38.72 -31.18
CA LEU A 233 -38.09 38.32 -32.35
C LEU A 233 -39.46 37.80 -31.90
N ARG A 234 -40.48 38.27 -32.61
CA ARG A 234 -41.93 38.10 -32.41
C ARG A 234 -42.40 36.66 -32.69
N PRO A 235 -43.59 36.26 -32.20
CA PRO A 235 -44.25 35.03 -32.59
C PRO A 235 -45.15 35.23 -33.83
N GLY A 236 -45.17 34.23 -34.70
CA GLY A 236 -46.03 34.08 -35.88
C GLY A 236 -45.38 33.08 -36.83
N GLY A 237 -46.03 32.09 -37.44
CA GLY A 237 -47.43 31.72 -37.54
C GLY A 237 -47.53 30.35 -38.22
N HIS A 238 -48.76 29.90 -38.43
CA HIS A 238 -49.21 28.61 -38.96
C HIS A 238 -48.68 28.13 -40.32
N SER A 239 -48.82 26.81 -40.54
CA SER A 239 -49.27 26.10 -41.76
C SER A 239 -48.38 24.89 -42.07
N ALA A 240 -48.80 23.65 -41.80
CA ALA A 240 -49.65 22.76 -42.62
C ALA A 240 -49.02 22.31 -43.94
N GLY A 241 -48.92 20.98 -44.14
CA GLY A 241 -48.53 20.36 -45.41
C GLY A 241 -47.99 18.91 -45.30
N GLN A 242 -48.86 17.94 -45.05
CA GLN A 242 -48.73 16.55 -45.59
C GLN A 242 -49.28 16.54 -47.05
N PRO A 243 -49.28 15.43 -47.83
CA PRO A 243 -48.69 14.08 -47.67
C PRO A 243 -47.97 13.56 -48.94
N PHE A 244 -47.38 12.36 -48.90
CA PHE A 244 -47.31 11.28 -49.92
C PHE A 244 -46.38 10.19 -49.30
N GLY A 245 -46.62 8.89 -49.26
CA GLY A 245 -47.61 8.00 -49.86
C GLY A 245 -46.89 6.81 -50.52
N VAL A 246 -47.17 5.58 -50.03
CA VAL A 246 -47.01 4.27 -50.73
C VAL A 246 -45.54 3.78 -50.88
N LEU A 247 -45.09 2.57 -50.50
CA LEU A 247 -45.64 1.23 -50.23
C LEU A 247 -44.74 0.56 -49.16
#